data_AF-A0A3E3IUU3-F1
#
_entry.id   AF-A0A3E3IUU3-F1
#
_cell.length_a   1.000
_cell.length_b   1.000
_cell.length_c   1.000
_cell.angle_alpha   90.00
_cell.angle_beta   90.00
_cell.angle_gamma   90.00
#
_symmetry.space_group_name_H-M   'P 1'
#
loop_
_entity.id
_entity.type
_entity.pdbx_description
1 polymer ?
#
loop_
_entity_poly.entity_id
_entity_poly.type
_entity_poly.pdbx_seq_one_letter_code
_entity_poly.pdbx_strand_id
1 'polypeptide(L)'
;MLWDMQRLMDYAEGLDYVDAERIGCVGFSGGGQASMWLAAMDERISLAVISGYLHNYPESMLHSHLCCCNYFLGLWELADVSDICSLIAPRPLFLGNGDEDVENGPRGIAGPVEQAEFLAWHRRGGLQSPDRWE
;
A
#
# COMPACT_ATOMS: atom_id res chain seq x y z
N MET A 1 -8.47 -1.73 -12.98
CA MET A 1 -8.47 -2.32 -11.63
C MET A 1 -9.01 -1.37 -10.57
N LEU A 2 -8.35 -0.24 -10.25
CA LEU A 2 -8.84 0.67 -9.19
C LEU A 2 -10.29 1.14 -9.42
N TRP A 3 -10.57 1.66 -10.62
CA TRP A 3 -11.92 2.09 -11.00
C TRP A 3 -12.95 0.96 -10.85
N ASP A 4 -12.62 -0.25 -11.27
CA ASP A 4 -13.50 -1.41 -11.19
C ASP A 4 -13.79 -1.78 -9.73
N MET A 5 -12.80 -1.68 -8.84
CA MET A 5 -12.99 -1.88 -7.40
C MET A 5 -13.86 -0.78 -6.77
N GLN A 6 -13.73 0.47 -7.20
CA GLN A 6 -14.62 1.55 -6.75
C GLN A 6 -16.07 1.32 -7.21
N ARG A 7 -16.27 0.76 -8.41
CA ARG A 7 -17.61 0.33 -8.87
C ARG A 7 -18.14 -0.87 -8.08
N LEU A 8 -17.27 -1.80 -7.68
CA LEU A 8 -17.64 -2.89 -6.79
C LEU A 8 -18.11 -2.37 -5.43
N MET A 9 -17.47 -1.32 -4.90
CA MET A 9 -17.91 -0.65 -3.67
C MET A 9 -19.30 -0.01 -3.84
N ASP A 10 -19.55 0.69 -4.95
CA ASP A 10 -20.88 1.26 -5.23
C ASP A 10 -21.97 0.17 -5.25
N TYR A 11 -21.66 -1.00 -5.82
CA TYR A 11 -22.57 -2.13 -5.82
C TYR A 11 -22.75 -2.72 -4.41
N ALA A 12 -21.67 -2.89 -3.66
CA ALA A 12 -21.69 -3.48 -2.33
C ALA A 12 -22.51 -2.66 -1.33
N GLU A 13 -22.43 -1.33 -1.39
CA GLU A 13 -23.24 -0.43 -0.54
C GLU A 13 -24.74 -0.51 -0.83
N GLY A 14 -25.14 -0.98 -2.02
CA GLY A 14 -26.54 -1.18 -2.40
C GLY A 14 -27.15 -2.50 -1.91
N LEU A 15 -26.38 -3.36 -1.24
CA LEU A 15 -26.84 -4.66 -0.77
C LEU A 15 -27.37 -4.56 0.67
N ASP A 16 -28.64 -4.92 0.88
CA ASP A 16 -29.31 -4.81 2.19
C ASP A 16 -28.65 -5.60 3.33
N TYR A 17 -27.78 -6.57 3.02
CA TYR A 17 -27.06 -7.40 3.98
C TYR A 17 -25.61 -6.98 4.21
N VAL A 18 -25.15 -5.89 3.57
CA VAL A 18 -23.82 -5.31 3.75
C VAL A 18 -23.93 -4.10 4.66
N ASP A 19 -23.12 -4.08 5.71
CA ASP A 19 -22.93 -2.88 6.54
C ASP A 19 -21.92 -1.96 5.84
N ALA A 20 -22.42 -0.92 5.18
CA ALA A 20 -21.62 0.03 4.40
C ALA A 20 -20.58 0.77 5.26
N GLU A 21 -20.79 0.91 6.57
CA GLU A 21 -19.85 1.58 7.46
C GLU A 21 -18.67 0.67 7.88
N ARG A 22 -18.71 -0.62 7.53
CA ARG A 22 -17.78 -1.66 8.02
C ARG A 22 -17.13 -2.48 6.92
N ILE A 23 -16.97 -1.91 5.73
CA ILE A 23 -16.30 -2.60 4.62
C ILE A 23 -14.78 -2.41 4.75
N GLY A 24 -14.02 -3.50 4.70
CA GLY A 24 -12.57 -3.50 4.66
C GLY A 24 -12.03 -4.21 3.42
N CYS A 25 -10.77 -3.98 3.08
CA CYS A 25 -10.10 -4.67 1.98
C CYS A 25 -8.86 -5.43 2.45
N VAL A 26 -8.62 -6.59 1.84
CA VAL A 26 -7.44 -7.42 2.09
C VAL A 26 -6.91 -7.96 0.77
N GLY A 27 -5.58 -7.99 0.63
CA GLY A 27 -4.96 -8.60 -0.53
C GLY A 27 -3.49 -8.95 -0.34
N PHE A 28 -3.02 -9.85 -1.19
CA PHE A 28 -1.66 -10.39 -1.20
C PHE A 28 -0.96 -10.12 -2.54
N SER A 29 0.31 -9.71 -2.52
CA SER A 29 1.13 -9.41 -3.71
C SER A 29 0.44 -8.37 -4.59
N GLY A 30 0.10 -8.66 -5.85
CA GLY A 30 -0.71 -7.77 -6.71
C GLY A 30 -2.08 -7.42 -6.12
N GLY A 31 -2.66 -8.28 -5.28
CA GLY A 31 -3.86 -7.94 -4.48
C GLY A 31 -3.55 -6.98 -3.33
N GLY A 32 -2.32 -7.02 -2.80
CA GLY A 32 -1.81 -6.06 -1.83
C GLY A 32 -1.70 -4.66 -2.46
N GLN A 33 -1.17 -4.58 -3.69
CA GLN A 33 -1.21 -3.36 -4.52
C GLN A 33 -2.64 -2.83 -4.69
N ALA A 34 -3.56 -3.72 -5.05
CA ALA A 34 -4.96 -3.37 -5.26
C ALA A 34 -5.60 -2.80 -3.98
N SER A 35 -5.38 -3.48 -2.84
CA SER A 35 -5.89 -3.06 -1.53
C SER A 35 -5.29 -1.74 -1.08
N MET A 36 -3.98 -1.53 -1.31
CA MET A 36 -3.32 -0.25 -1.05
C MET A 36 -3.98 0.89 -1.80
N TRP A 37 -4.10 0.77 -3.13
CA TRP A 37 -4.66 1.83 -3.97
C TRP A 37 -6.14 2.08 -3.67
N LEU A 38 -6.93 1.01 -3.47
CA LEU A 38 -8.34 1.16 -3.13
C LEU A 38 -8.50 1.88 -1.78
N ALA A 39 -7.80 1.43 -0.75
CA ALA A 39 -7.87 2.08 0.56
C ALA A 39 -7.38 3.52 0.51
N ALA A 40 -6.29 3.81 -0.20
CA ALA A 40 -5.76 5.17 -0.32
C ALA A 40 -6.72 6.13 -1.05
N MET A 41 -7.45 5.64 -2.06
CA MET A 41 -8.26 6.48 -2.96
C MET A 41 -9.78 6.41 -2.68
N ASP A 42 -10.22 5.52 -1.81
CA ASP A 42 -11.64 5.35 -1.45
C ASP A 42 -11.79 5.31 0.08
N GLU A 43 -12.32 6.40 0.65
CA GLU A 43 -12.49 6.57 2.09
C GLU A 43 -13.57 5.64 2.68
N ARG A 44 -14.41 5.01 1.84
CA ARG A 44 -15.41 4.01 2.28
C ARG A 44 -14.76 2.75 2.84
N ILE A 45 -13.50 2.48 2.49
CA ILE A 45 -12.74 1.39 3.10
C ILE A 45 -12.37 1.77 4.54
N SER A 46 -12.98 1.08 5.50
CA SER A 46 -12.81 1.29 6.94
C SER A 46 -11.49 0.72 7.50
N LEU A 47 -10.93 -0.33 6.86
CA LEU A 47 -9.68 -0.98 7.25
C LEU A 47 -9.03 -1.63 6.03
N ALA A 48 -7.68 -1.60 5.99
CA ALA A 48 -6.92 -2.26 4.95
C ALA A 48 -5.91 -3.28 5.51
N VAL A 49 -5.73 -4.38 4.79
CA VAL A 49 -4.68 -5.38 5.02
C VAL A 49 -3.87 -5.51 3.74
N ILE A 50 -2.61 -5.09 3.79
CA ILE A 50 -1.69 -5.16 2.64
C ILE A 50 -0.64 -6.21 2.98
N SER A 51 -0.63 -7.31 2.23
CA SER A 51 0.29 -8.42 2.43
C SER A 51 1.20 -8.63 1.21
N GLY A 52 2.49 -8.87 1.43
CA GLY A 52 3.49 -9.18 0.42
C GLY A 52 3.67 -8.08 -0.64
N TYR A 53 3.56 -6.81 -0.25
CA TYR A 53 3.59 -5.69 -1.22
C TYR A 53 4.36 -4.45 -0.77
N LEU A 54 4.76 -4.36 0.50
CA LEU A 54 5.42 -3.16 1.04
C LEU A 54 6.90 -3.10 0.60
N HIS A 55 7.11 -2.95 -0.70
CA HIS A 55 8.42 -2.98 -1.34
C HIS A 55 8.80 -1.57 -1.78
N ASN A 56 10.04 -1.15 -1.58
CA ASN A 56 10.46 0.19 -1.97
C ASN A 56 10.68 0.29 -3.49
N TYR A 57 10.46 1.46 -4.09
CA TYR A 57 10.73 1.65 -5.51
C TYR A 57 12.24 1.58 -5.84
N PRO A 58 13.14 2.38 -5.23
CA PRO A 58 14.51 2.51 -5.71
C PRO A 58 15.37 1.25 -5.58
N GLU A 59 15.24 0.53 -4.47
CA GLU A 59 16.14 -0.58 -4.12
C GLU A 59 15.51 -1.96 -4.37
N SER A 60 14.19 -2.04 -4.56
CA SER A 60 13.47 -3.29 -4.78
C SER A 60 12.77 -3.31 -6.14
N MET A 61 11.72 -2.50 -6.35
CA MET A 61 10.89 -2.67 -7.53
C MET A 61 11.65 -2.28 -8.81
N LEU A 62 12.41 -1.18 -8.80
CA LEU A 62 13.23 -0.75 -9.94
C LEU A 62 14.47 -1.62 -10.14
N HIS A 63 14.89 -2.40 -9.15
CA HIS A 63 16.06 -3.27 -9.25
C HIS A 63 15.70 -4.69 -9.73
N SER A 64 14.65 -5.26 -9.16
CA SER A 64 14.27 -6.67 -9.41
C SER A 64 13.55 -6.86 -10.74
N HIS A 65 12.82 -5.85 -11.22
CA HIS A 65 12.01 -5.89 -12.45
C HIS A 65 11.03 -7.07 -12.53
N LEU A 66 10.68 -7.69 -11.40
CA LEU A 66 9.86 -8.90 -11.35
C LEU A 66 8.39 -8.62 -11.66
N CYS A 67 7.89 -7.44 -11.26
CA CYS A 67 6.48 -7.06 -11.41
C CYS A 67 6.33 -5.73 -12.15
N CYS A 68 6.21 -5.81 -13.48
CA CYS A 68 6.04 -4.62 -14.32
C CYS A 68 4.73 -3.84 -14.04
N CYS A 69 3.74 -4.48 -13.41
CA CYS A 69 2.49 -3.84 -13.00
C CYS A 69 2.65 -2.80 -11.88
N ASN A 70 3.83 -2.72 -11.24
CA ASN A 70 4.14 -1.73 -10.22
C ASN A 70 4.55 -0.37 -10.77
N TYR A 71 4.89 -0.30 -12.06
CA TYR A 71 5.44 0.92 -12.63
C TYR A 71 4.33 1.87 -13.09
N PHE A 72 4.23 2.98 -12.36
CA PHE A 72 3.53 4.17 -12.81
C PHE A 72 4.59 5.21 -13.19
N LEU A 73 4.56 5.70 -14.43
CA LEU A 73 5.62 6.58 -14.95
C LEU A 73 5.79 7.82 -14.08
N GLY A 74 7.00 8.02 -13.56
CA GLY A 74 7.37 9.17 -12.73
C GLY A 74 6.90 9.12 -11.27
N LEU A 75 6.15 8.09 -10.85
CA LEU A 75 5.67 8.01 -9.47
C LEU A 75 6.82 7.81 -8.47
N TRP A 76 7.82 7.00 -8.82
CA TRP A 76 8.99 6.75 -7.98
C TRP A 76 9.86 7.99 -7.76
N GLU A 77 9.66 9.07 -8.52
CA GLU A 77 10.36 10.35 -8.33
C GLU A 77 9.65 11.24 -7.29
N LEU A 78 8.42 10.89 -6.92
CA LEU A 78 7.54 11.70 -6.08
C LEU A 78 7.21 11.03 -4.75
N ALA A 79 7.10 9.70 -4.74
CA ALA A 79 6.60 8.95 -3.60
C ALA A 79 7.07 7.49 -3.62
N ASP A 80 7.23 6.92 -2.44
CA ASP A 80 7.40 5.48 -2.25
C ASP A 80 6.09 4.80 -1.81
N VAL A 81 6.08 3.47 -1.74
CA VAL A 81 4.89 2.69 -1.37
C VAL A 81 4.35 3.09 0.01
N SER A 82 5.23 3.39 0.97
CA SER A 82 4.82 3.87 2.30
C SER A 82 4.22 5.29 2.31
N ASP A 83 4.61 6.16 1.38
CA ASP A 83 3.97 7.48 1.21
C ASP A 83 2.52 7.28 0.73
N ILE A 84 2.30 6.37 -0.21
CA ILE A 84 0.94 6.04 -0.70
C ILE A 84 0.12 5.41 0.44
N CYS A 85 0.70 4.48 1.21
CA CYS A 85 0.05 3.90 2.39
C CYS A 85 -0.28 4.94 3.47
N SER A 86 0.43 6.06 3.51
CA SER A 86 0.18 7.15 4.47
C SER A 86 -1.15 7.86 4.22
N LEU A 87 -1.67 7.84 2.99
CA LEU A 87 -3.01 8.34 2.64
C LEU A 87 -4.15 7.54 3.30
N ILE A 88 -3.87 6.34 3.80
CA ILE A 88 -4.86 5.51 4.51
C ILE A 88 -5.06 6.03 5.95
N ALA A 89 -4.12 6.77 6.52
CA ALA A 89 -4.26 7.35 7.84
C ALA A 89 -5.50 8.27 7.92
N PRO A 90 -6.24 8.30 9.04
CA PRO A 90 -5.99 7.59 10.30
C PRO A 90 -6.56 6.16 10.36
N ARG A 91 -7.15 5.65 9.27
CA ARG A 91 -7.86 4.36 9.25
C ARG A 91 -6.92 3.20 9.59
N PRO A 92 -7.40 2.15 10.29
CA PRO A 92 -6.60 0.97 10.60
C PRO A 92 -5.94 0.35 9.37
N LEU A 93 -4.64 0.05 9.48
CA LEU A 93 -3.86 -0.61 8.43
C LEU A 93 -3.02 -1.72 9.05
N PHE A 94 -3.09 -2.91 8.46
CA PHE A 94 -2.17 -4.00 8.72
C PHE A 94 -1.22 -4.18 7.54
N LEU A 95 0.06 -4.35 7.84
CA LEU A 95 1.13 -4.60 6.87
C LEU A 95 1.79 -5.95 7.19
N GLY A 96 2.00 -6.78 6.17
CA GLY A 96 2.76 -8.02 6.32
C GLY A 96 3.63 -8.27 5.10
N ASN A 97 4.88 -8.64 5.30
CA ASN A 97 5.81 -9.04 4.24
C ASN A 97 6.55 -10.32 4.66
N GLY A 98 6.87 -11.17 3.69
CA GLY A 98 7.70 -12.36 3.92
C GLY A 98 9.17 -11.96 4.05
N ASP A 99 9.89 -12.57 4.99
CA ASP A 99 11.32 -12.33 5.22
C ASP A 99 12.19 -12.86 4.07
N GLU A 100 11.79 -13.97 3.46
CA GLU A 100 12.44 -14.61 2.31
C GLU A 100 11.87 -14.19 0.94
N ASP A 101 11.00 -13.16 0.89
CA ASP A 101 10.44 -12.68 -0.37
C ASP A 101 11.52 -12.02 -1.24
N VAL A 102 11.78 -12.60 -2.41
CA VAL A 102 12.77 -12.10 -3.36
C VAL A 102 12.38 -10.74 -3.94
N GLU A 103 11.10 -10.38 -3.91
CA GLU A 103 10.64 -9.05 -4.30
C GLU A 103 11.11 -7.96 -3.34
N ASN A 104 11.54 -8.29 -2.12
CA ASN A 104 12.12 -7.30 -1.20
C ASN A 104 13.43 -6.67 -1.72
N GLY A 105 14.03 -7.22 -2.80
CA GLY A 105 15.25 -6.71 -3.41
C GLY A 105 16.53 -7.15 -2.67
N PRO A 106 17.70 -6.61 -3.05
CA PRO A 106 19.01 -7.07 -2.55
C PRO A 106 19.19 -6.92 -1.03
N ARG A 107 18.45 -6.02 -0.39
CA ARG A 107 18.49 -5.78 1.06
C ARG A 107 17.55 -6.71 1.84
N GLY A 108 16.79 -7.57 1.17
CA GLY A 108 15.79 -8.43 1.80
C GLY A 108 14.79 -7.62 2.63
N ILE A 109 14.33 -8.18 3.75
CA ILE A 109 13.26 -7.61 4.58
C ILE A 109 13.53 -6.20 5.14
N ALA A 110 14.78 -5.72 5.12
CA ALA A 110 15.14 -4.41 5.65
C ALA A 110 14.38 -3.26 4.95
N GLY A 111 14.22 -3.33 3.62
CA GLY A 111 13.49 -2.32 2.85
C GLY A 111 12.02 -2.19 3.30
N PRO A 112 11.24 -3.28 3.32
CA PRO A 112 9.88 -3.27 3.87
C PRO A 112 9.79 -2.80 5.33
N VAL A 113 10.76 -3.16 6.18
CA VAL A 113 10.78 -2.69 7.58
C VAL A 113 10.92 -1.17 7.63
N GLU A 114 11.83 -0.57 6.87
CA GLU A 114 12.00 0.89 6.80
C GLU A 114 10.75 1.60 6.28
N GLN A 115 10.03 1.01 5.31
CA GLN A 115 8.74 1.50 4.82
C GLN A 115 7.69 1.50 5.95
N ALA A 116 7.61 0.43 6.72
CA ALA A 116 6.67 0.30 7.84
C ALA A 116 6.98 1.29 8.98
N GLU A 117 8.27 1.47 9.30
CA GLU A 117 8.73 2.43 10.31
C GLU A 117 8.40 3.87 9.92
N PHE A 118 8.62 4.23 8.66
CA PHE A 118 8.23 5.54 8.13
C PHE A 118 6.73 5.78 8.26
N LEU A 119 5.90 4.81 7.87
CA LEU A 119 4.45 4.93 8.02
C LEU A 119 4.04 5.09 9.48
N ALA A 120 4.63 4.31 10.38
CA ALA A 120 4.37 4.41 11.81
C ALA A 120 4.75 5.79 12.37
N TRP A 121 5.83 6.38 11.85
CA TRP A 121 6.25 7.74 12.18
C TRP A 121 5.27 8.80 11.64
N HIS A 122 4.87 8.72 10.38
CA HIS A 122 3.89 9.64 9.78
C HIS A 122 2.55 9.62 10.55
N ARG A 123 2.07 8.42 10.91
CA ARG A 123 0.84 8.24 11.72
C ARG A 123 0.91 8.86 13.13
N ARG A 124 2.10 9.15 13.64
CA ARG A 124 2.31 9.88 14.91
C ARG A 124 2.41 11.40 14.74
N GLY A 125 2.14 11.93 13.55
CA GLY A 125 2.18 13.37 13.25
C GLY A 125 3.50 13.87 12.68
N GLY A 126 4.35 12.97 12.17
CA GLY A 126 5.53 13.35 11.42
C GLY A 126 5.19 13.92 10.04
N LEU A 127 5.69 15.12 9.71
CA LEU A 127 5.31 15.87 8.49
C LEU A 127 6.37 15.91 7.37
N GLN A 128 7.64 15.60 7.66
CA GLN A 128 8.74 15.52 6.69
C GLN A 128 9.46 14.17 6.75
N SER A 129 9.49 13.42 5.65
CA SER A 129 10.38 12.25 5.59
C SER A 129 11.83 12.71 5.83
N PRO A 130 12.60 12.01 6.69
CA PRO A 130 14.04 12.24 6.72
C PRO A 130 14.56 12.02 5.30
N ASP A 131 15.41 12.93 4.81
CA ASP A 131 15.88 13.05 3.43
C ASP A 131 16.11 11.67 2.79
N ARG A 132 15.07 11.14 2.13
CA ARG A 132 15.03 9.76 1.61
C ARG A 132 15.54 9.67 0.16
N TRP A 133 15.83 10.82 -0.42
CA TRP A 133 16.08 11.03 -1.84
C TRP A 133 17.39 11.79 -2.11
N GLU A 134 18.24 11.97 -1.10
CA GLU A 134 19.61 12.50 -1.24
C GLU A 134 20.66 11.39 -1.34
#